data_AF-A0A378MUH0-F1
#
_entry.id   AF-A0A378MUH0-F1
#
_cell.length_a   1.000
_cell.length_b   1.000
_cell.length_c   1.000
_cell.angle_alpha   90.00
_cell.angle_beta   90.00
_cell.angle_gamma   90.00
#
_symmetry.space_group_name_H-M   'P 1'
#
loop_
_entity.id
_entity.type
_entity.pdbx_description
1 polymer ?
#
loop_
_entity_poly.entity_id
_entity_poly.type
_entity_poly.pdbx_seq_one_letter_code
_entity_poly.pdbx_strand_id
1 'polypeptide(L)' 'MLDQGIAYFFKAPNSFTGEDVLELQGHGGQVILDLLLKRILQVKGYALPEQ' A
#
# COMPACT_ATOMS: atom_id res chain seq x y z
N MET A 1 -9.59 -3.14 -16.00
CA MET A 1 -9.54 -2.29 -14.79
C MET A 1 -9.84 -3.18 -13.60
N LEU A 2 -8.93 -3.32 -12.63
CA LEU A 2 -9.08 -4.25 -11.50
C LEU A 2 -9.87 -3.64 -10.34
N ASP A 3 -9.69 -2.33 -10.10
CA ASP A 3 -10.41 -1.53 -9.09
C ASP A 3 -10.27 -0.04 -9.44
N GLN A 4 -11.11 0.79 -8.83
CA GLN A 4 -10.94 2.25 -8.76
C GLN A 4 -10.85 2.64 -7.29
N GLY A 5 -9.77 3.30 -6.91
CA GLY A 5 -9.50 3.67 -5.54
C GLY A 5 -8.79 5.01 -5.44
N ILE A 6 -8.55 5.44 -4.21
CA ILE A 6 -7.76 6.62 -3.89
C ILE A 6 -6.43 6.15 -3.32
N ALA A 7 -5.35 6.79 -3.74
CA ALA A 7 -4.03 6.59 -3.19
C ALA A 7 -3.54 7.87 -2.52
N TYR A 8 -3.04 7.77 -1.30
CA TYR A 8 -2.36 8.86 -0.60
C TYR A 8 -0.89 8.53 -0.45
N PHE A 9 -0.03 9.44 -0.90
CA PHE A 9 1.42 9.30 -0.75
C PHE A 9 1.95 10.36 0.22
N PHE A 10 2.56 9.88 1.31
CA PHE A 10 3.18 10.71 2.33
C PHE A 10 4.69 10.53 2.23
N LYS A 11 5.36 11.58 1.76
CA LYS A 11 6.82 11.59 1.62
C LYS A 11 7.49 11.85 2.97
N ALA A 12 8.54 11.10 3.28
CA ALA A 12 9.38 11.34 4.45
C ALA A 12 9.94 12.79 4.48
N PRO A 13 10.06 13.41 5.66
CA PRO A 13 9.69 12.90 6.98
C PRO A 13 8.22 13.19 7.37
N ASN A 14 7.39 13.68 6.45
CA ASN A 14 6.01 14.12 6.72
C ASN A 14 5.01 12.95 6.65
N SER A 15 5.35 11.83 7.26
CA SER A 15 4.50 10.65 7.39
C SER A 15 4.39 10.24 8.86
N PHE A 16 3.46 9.35 9.18
CA PHE A 16 3.27 8.89 10.55
C PHE A 16 4.51 8.16 11.12
N THR A 17 5.22 7.39 10.29
CA THR A 17 6.42 6.63 10.71
C THR A 17 7.72 7.41 10.49
N GLY A 18 7.69 8.51 9.73
CA GLY A 18 8.88 9.24 9.29
C GLY A 18 9.54 8.68 8.03
N GLU A 19 9.01 7.58 7.47
CA GLU A 19 9.45 6.94 6.22
C GLU A 19 8.51 7.26 5.05
N ASP A 20 8.84 6.86 3.82
CA ASP A 20 7.92 7.01 2.68
C ASP A 20 6.74 6.03 2.84
N VAL A 21 5.51 6.57 2.92
CA VAL A 21 4.28 5.78 3.15
C VAL A 21 3.31 5.97 1.98
N LEU A 22 2.77 4.85 1.48
CA LEU A 22 1.70 4.83 0.48
C LEU A 22 0.48 4.12 1.07
N GLU A 23 -0.64 4.84 1.15
CA GLU A 23 -1.93 4.29 1.57
C GLU A 23 -2.83 4.09 0.35
N LEU A 24 -3.43 2.91 0.21
CA LEU A 24 -4.32 2.55 -0.89
C LEU A 24 -5.71 2.22 -0.35
N GLN A 25 -6.72 2.97 -0.79
CA GLN A 25 -8.12 2.73 -0.46
C GLN A 25 -8.87 2.32 -1.73
N GLY A 26 -9.23 1.05 -1.83
CA GLY A 26 -9.97 0.47 -2.96
C GLY A 26 -11.41 0.12 -2.60
N HIS A 27 -12.27 0.01 -3.61
CA HIS A 27 -13.64 -0.51 -3.45
C HIS A 27 -13.68 -2.04 -3.59
N GLY A 28 -12.63 -2.63 -4.17
CA GLY A 28 -12.48 -4.07 -4.24
C GLY A 28 -12.43 -4.65 -2.82
N GLY A 29 -13.39 -5.53 -2.50
CA GLY A 29 -13.41 -6.25 -1.22
C GLY A 29 -12.10 -6.99 -0.96
N GLN A 30 -11.96 -7.58 0.24
CA GLN A 30 -10.72 -8.20 0.78
C GLN A 30 -9.85 -8.95 -0.26
N VAL A 31 -10.46 -9.67 -1.21
CA VAL A 31 -9.76 -10.39 -2.28
C VAL A 31 -8.86 -9.50 -3.16
N ILE A 32 -9.30 -8.29 -3.51
CA ILE A 32 -8.50 -7.38 -4.35
C ILE A 32 -7.33 -6.80 -3.56
N LEU A 33 -7.55 -6.46 -2.28
CA LEU A 33 -6.51 -6.01 -1.36
C LEU A 33 -5.43 -7.09 -1.17
N ASP A 34 -5.82 -8.36 -1.02
CA ASP A 34 -4.88 -9.48 -0.91
C ASP A 34 -4.04 -9.67 -2.18
N LEU A 35 -4.66 -9.53 -3.35
CA LEU A 35 -3.96 -9.62 -4.64
C LEU A 35 -2.97 -8.45 -4.82
N LEU A 36 -3.38 -7.23 -4.43
CA LEU A 36 -2.52 -6.06 -4.44
C LEU A 36 -1.34 -6.22 -3.46
N LEU A 37 -1.60 -6.67 -2.23
CA LEU A 37 -0.56 -6.89 -1.23
C LEU A 37 0.46 -7.94 -1.69
N LYS A 38 -0.03 -9.09 -2.20
CA LYS A 38 0.85 -10.13 -2.77
C LYS A 38 1.71 -9.57 -3.91
N ARG A 39 1.17 -8.69 -4.74
CA ARG A 39 1.92 -8.07 -5.84
C ARG A 39 2.96 -7.07 -5.34
N ILE A 40 2.64 -6.25 -4.34
CA ILE A 40 3.56 -5.28 -3.74
C ILE A 40 4.73 -6.00 -3.07
N LEU A 41 4.47 -7.08 -2.34
CA LEU A 41 5.52 -7.88 -1.68
C LEU A 41 6.47 -8.60 -2.66
N GLN A 42 6.13 -8.69 -3.95
CA GLN A 42 7.05 -9.18 -4.99
C GLN A 42 8.03 -8.11 -5.48
N VAL A 43 7.80 -6.83 -5.15
CA VAL A 43 8.70 -5.73 -5.53
C VAL A 43 9.82 -5.63 -4.49
N LYS A 44 11.07 -5.62 -4.94
CA LYS A 44 12.23 -5.49 -4.05
C LYS A 44 12.17 -4.16 -3.28
N GLY A 45 12.43 -4.23 -1.98
CA GLY A 45 12.48 -3.05 -1.10
C GLY A 45 11.20 -2.80 -0.30
N TYR A 46 10.13 -3.56 -0.54
CA TYR A 46 8.91 -3.50 0.27
C TYR A 46 8.85 -4.72 1.19
N ALA A 47 8.62 -4.49 2.49
CA ALA A 47 8.43 -5.52 3.49
C ALA A 47 7.19 -5.19 4.31
N LEU A 48 6.59 -6.21 4.93
CA LEU A 48 5.59 -5.95 5.95
C LEU A 48 6.29 -5.31 7.17
N PRO A 49 5.72 -4.26 7.77
CA PRO A 49 6.19 -3.78 9.06
C PRO A 49 6.07 -4.91 10.09
N GLU A 50 7.04 -5.03 10.99
CA GLU A 50 6.87 -5.84 12.20
C GLU A 50 5.74 -5.22 13.05
N GLN A 51 4.85 -6.06 13.57
CA GLN A 51 3.67 -5.65 14.34
C GLN A 51 4.03 -5.00 15.67
#